data_AF-A0A354D295-F1
#
_entry.id   AF-A0A354D295-F1
#
_cell.length_a   1.000
_cell.length_b   1.000
_cell.length_c   1.000
_cell.angle_alpha   90.00
_cell.angle_beta   90.00
_cell.angle_gamma   90.00
#
_symmetry.space_group_name_H-M   'P 1'
#
loop_
_entity.id
_entity.type
_entity.pdbx_description
1 polymer ?
#
loop_
_entity_poly.entity_id
_entity_poly.type
_entity_poly.pdbx_seq_one_letter_code
_entity_poly.pdbx_strand_id
1 'polypeptide(L)' 'AVTAGAAAQLLEWGVVRGNSSDMNNALIKNYLLVGTDKTPGRVYPNPEEGYGRLNVYKAFTNMRRTT' A
#
# COMPACT_ATOMS: atom_id res chain seq x y z
N ALA A 1 6.16 8.23 -10.51
CA ALA A 1 7.04 7.07 -10.80
C ALA A 1 7.10 6.07 -9.63
N VAL A 2 7.51 6.48 -8.41
CA VAL A 2 7.71 5.56 -7.27
C VAL A 2 6.46 4.76 -6.89
N THR A 3 5.29 5.40 -6.78
CA THR A 3 4.02 4.72 -6.44
C THR A 3 3.61 3.69 -7.49
N ALA A 4 3.88 3.97 -8.77
CA ALA A 4 3.58 3.03 -9.85
C ALA A 4 4.47 1.78 -9.76
N GLY A 5 5.75 1.93 -9.37
CA GLY A 5 6.63 0.80 -9.09
C GLY A 5 6.16 -0.04 -7.89
N ALA A 6 5.71 0.62 -6.80
CA ALA A 6 5.13 -0.08 -5.66
C ALA A 6 3.86 -0.86 -6.04
N ALA A 7 2.99 -0.27 -6.87
CA ALA A 7 1.81 -0.96 -7.39
C ALA A 7 2.18 -2.14 -8.28
N ALA A 8 3.21 -2.02 -9.13
CA ALA A 8 3.71 -3.11 -9.95
C ALA A 8 4.23 -4.29 -9.09
N GLN A 9 4.93 -4.01 -7.99
CA GLN A 9 5.38 -5.06 -7.06
C GLN A 9 4.22 -5.77 -6.36
N LEU A 10 3.16 -5.03 -6.00
CA LEU A 10 1.95 -5.63 -5.41
C LEU A 10 1.21 -6.52 -6.42
N LEU A 11 1.15 -6.11 -7.69
CA LEU A 11 0.60 -6.92 -8.77
C LEU A 11 1.43 -8.18 -9.03
N GLU A 12 2.77 -8.07 -9.04
CA GLU A 12 3.65 -9.23 -9.16
C GLU A 12 3.41 -10.22 -8.01
N TRP A 13 3.35 -9.73 -6.78
CA TRP A 13 3.12 -10.58 -5.62
C TRP A 13 1.74 -11.24 -5.62
N GLY A 14 0.68 -10.51 -5.92
CA GLY A 14 -0.69 -11.03 -5.89
C GLY A 14 -1.00 -11.93 -7.08
N VAL A 15 -0.80 -11.40 -8.29
CA VAL A 15 -1.23 -12.03 -9.54
C VAL A 15 -0.18 -12.99 -10.08
N VAL A 16 1.06 -12.51 -10.29
CA VAL A 16 2.10 -13.31 -10.96
C VAL A 16 2.55 -14.48 -10.09
N ARG A 17 2.70 -14.25 -8.78
CA ARG A 17 3.08 -15.30 -7.82
C ARG A 17 1.89 -16.07 -7.23
N GLY A 18 0.66 -15.70 -7.60
CA GLY A 18 -0.55 -16.41 -7.18
C GLY A 18 -0.88 -16.32 -5.69
N ASN A 19 -0.36 -15.33 -4.96
CA ASN A 19 -0.65 -15.19 -3.52
C ASN A 19 -2.05 -14.61 -3.25
N SER A 20 -2.66 -13.92 -4.22
CA SER A 20 -4.01 -13.40 -4.12
C SER A 20 -4.64 -13.28 -5.50
N SER A 21 -5.54 -14.21 -5.83
CA SER A 21 -6.29 -14.23 -7.10
C SER A 21 -7.17 -12.99 -7.31
N ASP A 22 -7.58 -12.36 -6.21
CA ASP A 22 -8.55 -11.27 -6.22
C ASP A 22 -7.88 -9.88 -6.25
N MET A 23 -6.55 -9.85 -6.40
CA MET A 23 -5.75 -8.63 -6.41
C MET A 23 -6.24 -7.67 -7.49
N ASN A 24 -6.82 -6.54 -7.06
CA ASN A 24 -7.39 -5.52 -7.93
C ASN A 24 -6.94 -4.11 -7.52
N ASN A 25 -7.28 -3.11 -8.33
CA ASN A 25 -6.95 -1.70 -8.07
C ASN A 25 -7.37 -1.24 -6.66
N ALA A 26 -8.60 -1.57 -6.23
CA ALA A 26 -9.11 -1.14 -4.93
C ALA A 26 -8.29 -1.70 -3.77
N LEU A 27 -7.92 -2.99 -3.84
CA LEU A 27 -7.07 -3.64 -2.84
C LEU A 27 -5.65 -3.05 -2.84
N ILE A 28 -5.03 -2.89 -4.00
CA ILE A 28 -3.69 -2.29 -4.13
C ILE A 28 -3.69 -0.89 -3.51
N LYS A 29 -4.68 -0.07 -3.84
CA LYS A 29 -4.84 1.26 -3.25
C LYS A 29 -4.97 1.17 -1.73
N ASN A 30 -5.79 0.27 -1.20
CA ASN A 30 -5.99 0.13 0.24
C ASN A 30 -4.71 -0.30 0.97
N TYR A 31 -3.96 -1.27 0.43
CA TYR A 31 -2.69 -1.70 1.02
C TYR A 31 -1.67 -0.56 1.07
N LEU A 32 -1.57 0.23 0.01
CA LEU A 32 -0.69 1.40 -0.03
C LEU A 32 -1.15 2.49 0.96
N LEU A 33 -2.45 2.71 1.11
CA LEU A 33 -3.01 3.71 2.03
C LEU A 33 -2.79 3.34 3.49
N VAL A 34 -3.12 2.10 3.89
CA VAL A 34 -2.94 1.61 5.26
C VAL A 34 -1.46 1.46 5.61
N GLY A 35 -0.63 1.15 4.62
CA GLY A 35 0.83 1.08 4.73
C GLY A 35 1.54 2.42 4.84
N THR A 36 0.85 3.56 4.81
CA THR A 36 1.49 4.88 4.91
C THR A 36 2.10 5.14 6.28
N ASP A 37 3.19 5.92 6.30
CA ASP A 37 3.71 6.51 7.52
C ASP A 37 3.05 7.84 7.81
N LYS A 38 2.73 8.02 9.09
CA LYS A 38 2.08 9.20 9.63
C LYS A 38 3.13 10.04 10.34
N THR A 39 3.20 11.32 10.00
CA THR A 39 4.04 12.28 10.70
C THR A 39 3.46 12.51 12.11
N PRO A 40 4.27 12.40 13.19
CA PRO A 40 3.82 12.64 14.55
C PRO A 40 3.21 14.04 14.71
N GLY A 41 2.12 14.14 15.48
CA GLY A 41 1.43 15.41 15.73
C GLY A 41 0.51 15.89 14.61
N ARG A 42 0.36 15.14 13.51
CA ARG A 42 -0.62 15.42 12.45
C ARG A 42 -1.80 14.45 12.48
N VAL A 43 -2.98 14.95 12.14
CA VAL A 43 -4.19 14.15 11.94
C VAL A 43 -4.28 13.75 10.47
N TYR A 44 -4.67 12.50 10.20
CA TYR A 44 -4.82 11.97 8.84
C TYR A 44 -6.24 11.40 8.65
N PRO A 45 -6.80 11.47 7.43
CA PRO A 45 -6.23 12.11 6.23
C PRO A 45 -6.21 13.65 6.34
N ASN A 46 -5.26 14.30 5.66
CA ASN A 46 -5.19 15.76 5.58
C ASN A 46 -4.86 16.23 4.14
N PRO A 47 -5.15 17.50 3.79
CA PRO A 47 -4.89 18.01 2.43
C PRO A 47 -3.40 18.10 2.06
N GLU A 48 -2.50 18.22 3.04
CA GLU A 48 -1.07 18.48 2.79
C GLU A 48 -0.29 17.21 2.41
N GLU A 49 -0.54 16.11 3.11
CA GLU A 49 0.14 14.83 2.91
C GLU A 49 -0.82 13.70 2.50
N GLY A 50 -2.10 14.02 2.29
CA GLY A 50 -3.15 13.04 1.96
C GLY A 50 -3.31 12.04 3.08
N TYR A 51 -2.99 10.78 2.78
CA TYR A 51 -3.00 9.71 3.78
C TYR A 51 -1.65 9.52 4.46
N GLY A 52 -0.62 10.29 4.13
CA GLY A 52 0.73 10.15 4.69
C GLY A 52 1.74 9.70 3.65
N ARG A 53 2.95 9.39 4.13
CA ARG A 53 4.09 9.09 3.25
C ARG A 53 4.04 7.64 2.82
N LEU A 54 4.27 7.39 1.53
CA LEU A 54 4.32 6.05 0.95
C LEU A 54 5.43 5.22 1.62
N ASN A 55 5.06 4.12 2.30
CA ASN A 55 5.99 3.13 2.83
C ASN A 55 5.65 1.75 2.26
N VAL A 56 6.42 1.35 1.24
CA VAL A 56 6.23 0.09 0.52
C VAL A 56 6.47 -1.12 1.43
N TYR A 57 7.49 -1.05 2.29
CA TYR A 57 7.81 -2.14 3.22
C TYR A 57 6.65 -2.42 4.20
N LYS A 58 6.07 -1.36 4.75
CA LYS A 58 4.93 -1.46 5.67
C LYS A 58 3.67 -1.95 4.96
N ALA A 59 3.45 -1.54 3.70
CA ALA A 59 2.36 -2.07 2.88
C ALA A 59 2.46 -3.60 2.70
N PHE A 60 3.65 -4.12 2.34
CA PHE A 60 3.89 -5.57 2.24
C PHE A 60 3.77 -6.30 3.57
N THR A 61 4.26 -5.70 4.66
CA THR A 61 4.17 -6.27 6.01
C THR A 61 2.71 -6.41 6.46
N ASN A 62 1.90 -5.38 6.20
CA ASN A 62 0.47 -5.40 6.52
C ASN A 62 -0.26 -6.47 5.70
N MET A 63 0.03 -6.55 4.39
CA MET A 63 -0.57 -7.54 3.50
C MET A 63 -0.29 -8.97 3.98
N ARG A 64 0.95 -9.28 4.36
CA ARG A 64 1.35 -10.58 4.92
C ARG A 64 0.70 -10.92 6.26
N ARG A 65 0.29 -9.92 7.05
CA ARG A 65 -0.37 -10.15 8.35
C ARG A 65 -1.87 -10.44 8.19
N THR A 66 -2.46 -10.00 7.09
CA THR A 66 -3.88 -10.19 6.77
C THR A 66 -4.18 -11.44 5.94
N THR A 67 -3.16 -12.21 5.56
CA THR A 67 -3.29 -13.52 4.87
C THR A 67 -2.90 -14.63 5.85
#